data_AF-A0A2Z6IG42-F1
#
_entry.id   AF-A0A2Z6IG42-F1
#
_cell.length_a   1.000
_cell.length_b   1.000
_cell.length_c   1.000
_cell.angle_alpha   90.00
_cell.angle_beta   90.00
_cell.angle_gamma   90.00
#
_symmetry.space_group_name_H-M   'P 1'
#
loop_
_entity.id
_entity.type
_entity.pdbx_description
1 polymer ?
#
loop_
_entity_poly.entity_id
_entity_poly.type
_entity_poly.pdbx_seq_one_letter_code
_entity_poly.pdbx_strand_id
1 'polypeptide(L)'
;MESPHLVFLRNAVRGQTVPVVPLRDALHRLDHMLTGLAGDLHIPYAGPYVGLGQMTRQHQLCIAEHQWSAQERGWGVAICISHPVHGWRAEWRLATVSRERLPLIVQALPALFAGYAAAADTSLAAQRPSTKRIHEIAGIFAH
;
A
#
# COMPACT_ATOMS: atom_id res chain seq x y z
N MET A 1 -17.72 1.27 11.42
CA MET A 1 -17.66 2.66 10.92
C MET A 1 -16.60 2.70 9.84
N GLU A 2 -16.95 3.01 8.59
CA GLU A 2 -15.95 3.12 7.52
C GLU A 2 -14.95 4.23 7.86
N SER A 3 -13.66 3.96 7.65
CA SER A 3 -12.61 4.94 7.95
C SER A 3 -12.66 6.07 6.90
N PRO A 4 -12.82 7.35 7.29
CA PRO A 4 -13.04 8.45 6.35
C PRO A 4 -11.96 8.57 5.25
N HIS A 5 -10.71 8.26 5.59
CA HIS A 5 -9.60 8.29 4.63
C HIS A 5 -9.70 7.20 3.55
N LEU A 6 -10.31 6.04 3.82
CA LEU A 6 -10.51 4.98 2.82
C LEU A 6 -11.60 5.37 1.82
N VAL A 7 -12.69 5.95 2.31
CA VAL A 7 -13.75 6.50 1.45
C VAL A 7 -13.22 7.60 0.55
N PHE A 8 -12.39 8.50 1.11
CA PHE A 8 -11.71 9.53 0.34
C PHE A 8 -10.83 8.94 -0.78
N LEU A 9 -9.99 7.95 -0.45
CA LEU A 9 -9.11 7.30 -1.43
C LEU A 9 -9.89 6.54 -2.50
N ARG A 10 -10.96 5.82 -2.14
CA ARG A 10 -11.85 5.17 -3.11
C ARG A 10 -12.45 6.18 -4.09
N ASN A 11 -12.92 7.32 -3.59
CA ASN A 11 -13.47 8.37 -4.43
C ASN A 11 -12.41 8.97 -5.37
N ALA A 12 -11.16 9.10 -4.90
CA ALA A 12 -10.03 9.53 -5.72
C ALA A 12 -9.67 8.50 -6.83
N VAL A 13 -9.76 7.20 -6.56
CA VAL A 13 -9.60 6.12 -7.56
C VAL A 13 -10.58 6.30 -8.71
N ARG A 14 -11.84 6.64 -8.41
CA ARG A 14 -12.92 6.84 -9.40
C ARG A 14 -12.78 8.11 -10.27
N GLY A 15 -11.63 8.77 -10.23
CA GLY A 15 -11.32 9.91 -11.11
C GLY A 15 -11.83 11.25 -10.59
N GLN A 16 -12.25 11.34 -9.32
CA GLN A 16 -12.54 12.64 -8.72
C GLN A 16 -11.24 13.42 -8.52
N THR A 17 -11.18 14.64 -9.06
CA THR A 17 -10.05 15.55 -8.84
C THR A 17 -9.95 15.87 -7.34
N VAL A 18 -8.89 15.40 -6.71
CA VAL A 18 -8.63 15.59 -5.28
C VAL A 18 -7.45 16.53 -5.04
N PRO A 19 -7.56 17.50 -4.13
CA PRO A 19 -6.42 18.34 -3.78
C PRO A 19 -5.29 17.51 -3.15
N VAL A 20 -4.04 17.88 -3.45
CA VAL A 20 -2.84 17.12 -3.06
C VAL A 20 -2.70 16.97 -1.54
N VAL A 21 -3.04 18.01 -0.76
CA VAL A 21 -2.87 18.01 0.71
C VAL A 21 -3.79 16.98 1.39
N PRO A 22 -5.12 17.01 1.19
CA PRO A 22 -6.02 15.94 1.64
C PRO A 22 -5.63 14.55 1.15
N LEU A 23 -5.13 14.43 -0.08
CA LEU A 23 -4.70 13.15 -0.62
C LEU A 23 -3.50 12.58 0.14
N ARG A 24 -2.51 13.40 0.44
CA ARG A 24 -1.35 12.99 1.25
C ARG A 24 -1.74 12.63 2.67
N ASP A 25 -2.65 13.37 3.30
CA ASP A 25 -3.16 13.02 4.63
C ASP A 25 -3.85 11.65 4.62
N ALA A 26 -4.70 11.40 3.62
CA ALA A 26 -5.37 10.11 3.48
C ALA A 26 -4.39 8.96 3.25
N LEU A 27 -3.36 9.15 2.42
CA LEU A 27 -2.29 8.16 2.20
C LEU A 27 -1.42 7.95 3.44
N HIS A 28 -1.19 8.99 4.26
CA HIS A 28 -0.44 8.85 5.51
C HIS A 28 -1.22 8.04 6.55
N ARG A 29 -2.53 8.29 6.67
CA ARG A 29 -3.42 7.49 7.52
C ARG A 29 -3.48 6.03 7.05
N LEU A 30 -3.49 5.83 5.74
CA LEU A 30 -3.42 4.49 5.17
C LEU A 30 -2.09 3.79 5.50
N ASP A 31 -0.95 4.48 5.34
CA ASP A 31 0.38 3.99 5.71
C ASP A 31 0.40 3.49 7.17
N HIS A 32 -0.09 4.33 8.10
CA HIS A 32 -0.16 3.99 9.51
C HIS A 32 -1.07 2.78 9.81
N MET A 33 -2.25 2.70 9.17
CA MET A 33 -3.13 1.55 9.32
C MET A 33 -2.48 0.27 8.80
N LEU A 34 -1.81 0.34 7.64
CA LEU A 34 -1.12 -0.81 7.04
C LEU A 34 0.08 -1.28 7.85
N THR A 35 0.80 -0.37 8.54
CA THR A 35 1.85 -0.77 9.49
C THR A 35 1.31 -1.71 10.57
N GLY A 36 0.15 -1.39 11.16
CA GLY A 36 -0.49 -2.25 12.16
C GLY A 36 -0.93 -3.60 11.60
N LEU A 37 -1.61 -3.59 10.45
CA LEU A 37 -2.12 -4.82 9.82
C LEU A 37 -0.97 -5.72 9.32
N ALA A 38 0.04 -5.14 8.67
CA ALA A 38 1.19 -5.88 8.18
C ALA A 38 2.06 -6.40 9.34
N GLY A 39 2.18 -5.64 10.43
CA GLY A 39 2.87 -6.09 11.65
C GLY A 39 2.15 -7.21 12.39
N ASP A 40 0.83 -7.29 12.31
CA ASP A 40 0.11 -8.46 12.83
C ASP A 40 0.23 -9.66 11.89
N LEU A 41 0.15 -9.45 10.57
CA LEU A 41 0.07 -10.55 9.60
C LEU A 41 1.44 -11.15 9.26
N HIS A 42 2.49 -10.34 9.15
CA HIS A 42 3.83 -10.74 8.69
C HIS A 42 3.83 -11.48 7.34
N ILE A 43 3.06 -10.98 6.37
CA ILE A 43 2.94 -11.58 5.03
C ILE A 43 3.64 -10.67 4.01
N PRO A 44 4.77 -11.09 3.42
CA PRO A 44 5.38 -10.38 2.32
C PRO A 44 4.49 -10.42 1.07
N TYR A 45 4.35 -9.30 0.38
CA TYR A 45 3.58 -9.19 -0.86
C TYR A 45 4.17 -8.16 -1.82
N ALA A 46 4.49 -8.60 -3.03
CA ALA A 46 4.79 -7.71 -4.16
C ALA A 46 3.48 -7.33 -4.86
N GLY A 47 3.16 -6.06 -4.79
CA GLY A 47 1.98 -5.48 -5.39
C GLY A 47 2.25 -4.84 -6.75
N PRO A 48 1.31 -4.00 -7.21
CA PRO A 48 1.38 -3.35 -8.52
C PRO A 48 2.53 -2.35 -8.66
N TYR A 49 2.98 -2.17 -9.89
CA TYR A 49 3.97 -1.18 -10.27
C TYR A 49 3.41 0.25 -10.29
N VAL A 50 4.22 1.21 -9.82
CA VAL A 50 3.93 2.64 -9.70
C VAL A 50 5.09 3.52 -10.22
N GLY A 51 5.85 2.99 -11.19
CA GLY A 51 6.94 3.72 -11.86
C GLY A 51 6.44 4.84 -12.79
N LEU A 52 7.29 5.86 -13.00
CA LEU A 52 7.00 7.02 -13.86
C LEU A 52 7.68 6.89 -15.22
N GLY A 53 7.06 7.48 -16.26
CA GLY A 53 7.64 7.60 -17.59
C GLY A 53 8.01 6.25 -18.21
N GLN A 54 9.21 6.13 -18.77
CA GLN A 54 9.73 4.89 -19.38
C GLN A 54 10.12 3.83 -18.33
N MET A 55 10.11 4.16 -17.04
CA MET A 55 10.55 3.31 -15.94
C MET A 55 9.37 2.70 -15.18
N THR A 56 8.31 2.32 -15.89
CA THR A 56 7.04 1.86 -15.29
C THR A 56 7.20 0.65 -14.38
N ARG A 57 8.14 -0.26 -14.68
CA ARG A 57 8.38 -1.50 -13.91
C ARG A 57 9.52 -1.42 -12.90
N GLN A 58 10.09 -0.25 -12.64
CA GLN A 58 11.18 -0.14 -11.66
C GLN A 58 10.69 -0.06 -10.21
N HIS A 59 9.54 0.58 -10.00
CA HIS A 59 9.00 0.84 -8.67
C HIS A 59 7.68 0.13 -8.48
N GLN A 60 7.51 -0.59 -7.38
CA GLN A 60 6.30 -1.32 -7.04
C GLN A 60 5.89 -1.09 -5.61
N LEU A 61 4.59 -1.20 -5.32
CA LEU A 61 4.09 -1.24 -3.96
C LEU A 61 4.44 -2.59 -3.35
N CYS A 62 5.07 -2.61 -2.18
CA CYS A 62 5.40 -3.84 -1.46
C CYS A 62 4.95 -3.75 -0.02
N ILE A 63 4.35 -4.83 0.48
CA ILE A 63 4.09 -5.03 1.90
C ILE A 63 5.14 -6.01 2.40
N ALA A 64 5.98 -5.59 3.32
CA ALA A 64 7.06 -6.39 3.88
C ALA A 64 7.58 -5.72 5.15
N GLU A 65 8.58 -6.34 5.77
CA GLU A 65 9.44 -5.64 6.72
C GLU A 65 10.42 -4.75 5.97
N HIS A 66 10.37 -3.44 6.25
CA HIS A 66 11.22 -2.44 5.59
C HIS A 66 12.21 -1.85 6.58
N GLN A 67 13.44 -1.62 6.11
CA GLN A 67 14.45 -0.85 6.83
C GLN A 67 14.55 0.54 6.23
N TRP A 68 14.16 1.56 7.00
CA TRP A 68 14.20 2.97 6.58
C TRP A 68 15.51 3.66 7.00
N SER A 69 16.08 3.22 8.11
CA SER A 69 17.38 3.69 8.61
C SER A 69 18.07 2.59 9.45
N ALA A 70 19.24 2.88 10.00
CA ALA A 70 19.91 1.97 10.95
C ALA A 70 19.07 1.70 12.21
N GLN A 71 18.14 2.61 12.56
CA GLN A 71 17.36 2.56 13.79
C GLN A 71 15.87 2.32 13.55
N GLU A 72 15.41 2.46 12.30
CA GLU A 72 14.00 2.34 11.94
C GLU A 72 13.79 1.14 11.02
N ARG A 73 13.14 0.11 11.57
CA ARG A 73 12.75 -1.12 10.89
C ARG A 73 11.33 -1.48 11.31
N GLY A 74 10.51 -1.92 10.37
CA GLY A 74 9.15 -2.36 10.70
C GLY A 74 8.36 -2.84 9.50
N TRP A 75 7.28 -3.57 9.77
CA TRP A 75 6.34 -4.03 8.75
C TRP A 75 5.45 -2.90 8.27
N GLY A 76 5.17 -2.88 6.96
CA GLY A 76 4.28 -1.90 6.37
C GLY A 76 4.33 -1.93 4.87
N VAL A 77 3.75 -0.90 4.26
CA VAL A 77 3.78 -0.70 2.81
C VAL A 77 4.86 0.30 2.44
N ALA A 78 5.55 0.06 1.33
CA ALA A 78 6.50 0.99 0.75
C ALA A 78 6.43 0.95 -0.78
N ILE A 79 6.89 2.02 -1.41
CA ILE A 79 7.31 1.97 -2.80
C ILE A 79 8.74 1.46 -2.81
N CYS A 80 8.95 0.28 -3.40
CA CYS A 80 10.23 -0.38 -3.46
C CYS A 80 10.77 -0.42 -4.89
N ILE A 81 12.10 -0.36 -5.00
CA ILE A 81 12.82 -0.85 -6.18
C ILE A 81 13.12 -2.34 -6.01
N SER A 82 12.95 -3.12 -7.08
CA SER A 82 13.36 -4.53 -7.09
C SER A 82 14.83 -4.63 -7.48
N HIS A 83 15.64 -5.27 -6.63
CA HIS A 83 17.04 -5.55 -6.86
C HIS A 83 17.25 -7.06 -7.02
N PRO A 84 17.97 -7.53 -8.05
CA PRO A 84 18.13 -8.97 -8.31
C PRO A 84 18.80 -9.74 -7.16
N VAL A 85 19.63 -9.07 -6.35
CA VAL A 85 20.39 -9.70 -5.25
C VAL A 85 19.80 -9.40 -3.87
N HIS A 86 19.15 -8.25 -3.70
CA HIS A 86 18.77 -7.74 -2.37
C HIS A 86 17.25 -7.73 -2.15
N GLY A 87 16.48 -8.29 -3.09
CA GLY A 87 15.03 -8.30 -3.01
C GLY A 87 14.45 -6.90 -3.17
N TRP A 88 13.58 -6.49 -2.25
CA TRP A 88 12.92 -5.19 -2.30
C TRP A 88 13.64 -4.19 -1.40
N ARG A 89 14.00 -3.04 -1.95
CA ARG A 89 14.52 -1.91 -1.18
C ARG A 89 13.47 -0.82 -1.15
N ALA A 90 12.98 -0.48 0.04
CA ALA A 90 12.07 0.64 0.25
C ALA A 90 12.75 1.98 -0.08
N GLU A 91 12.09 2.81 -0.88
CA GLU A 91 12.57 4.15 -1.22
C GLU A 91 11.65 5.24 -0.69
N TRP A 92 10.34 5.02 -0.72
CA TRP A 92 9.36 6.00 -0.26
C TRP A 92 8.21 5.34 0.47
N ARG A 93 7.67 6.07 1.46
CA ARG A 93 6.33 5.82 2.00
C ARG A 93 5.27 6.39 1.06
N LEU A 94 4.04 5.89 1.15
CA LEU A 94 2.94 6.25 0.23
C LEU A 94 2.75 7.76 0.04
N ALA A 95 2.75 8.53 1.13
CA ALA A 95 2.48 9.96 1.11
C ALA A 95 3.70 10.83 0.74
N THR A 96 4.91 10.25 0.75
CA THR A 96 6.18 11.00 0.64
C THR A 96 6.71 11.12 -0.79
N VAL A 97 6.00 10.57 -1.77
CA VAL A 97 6.39 10.62 -3.18
C VAL A 97 6.15 11.98 -3.84
N SER A 98 6.69 12.14 -5.05
CA SER A 98 6.40 13.27 -5.93
C SER A 98 4.90 13.37 -6.25
N ARG A 99 4.44 14.59 -6.59
CA ARG A 99 3.03 14.84 -6.94
C ARG A 99 2.56 13.98 -8.12
N GLU A 100 3.44 13.75 -9.09
CA GLU A 100 3.17 12.93 -10.28
C GLU A 100 2.91 11.46 -9.96
N ARG A 101 3.52 10.93 -8.89
CA ARG A 101 3.35 9.52 -8.50
C ARG A 101 2.13 9.28 -7.62
N LEU A 102 1.62 10.30 -6.93
CA LEU A 102 0.40 10.20 -6.12
C LEU A 102 -0.78 9.55 -6.87
N PRO A 103 -1.17 10.00 -8.08
CA PRO A 103 -2.29 9.37 -8.80
C PRO A 103 -2.00 7.91 -9.16
N LEU A 104 -0.76 7.55 -9.50
CA LEU A 104 -0.39 6.16 -9.79
C LEU A 104 -0.56 5.26 -8.56
N ILE A 105 -0.14 5.74 -7.38
CA ILE A 105 -0.33 5.02 -6.11
C ILE A 105 -1.81 4.82 -5.82
N VAL A 106 -2.62 5.87 -5.96
CA VAL A 106 -4.07 5.80 -5.72
C VAL A 106 -4.69 4.77 -6.64
N GLN A 107 -4.41 4.84 -7.95
CA GLN A 107 -4.95 3.90 -8.94
C GLN A 107 -4.48 2.46 -8.74
N ALA A 108 -3.36 2.26 -8.06
CA ALA A 108 -2.83 0.95 -7.72
C ALA A 108 -3.48 0.33 -6.47
N LEU A 109 -4.17 1.10 -5.63
CA LEU A 109 -4.75 0.62 -4.37
C LEU A 109 -5.72 -0.56 -4.55
N PRO A 110 -6.68 -0.57 -5.50
CA PRO A 110 -7.59 -1.70 -5.66
C PRO A 110 -6.84 -3.01 -5.93
N ALA A 111 -5.87 -2.99 -6.84
CA ALA A 111 -5.06 -4.16 -7.16
C ALA A 111 -4.16 -4.58 -5.98
N LEU A 112 -3.61 -3.63 -5.24
CA LEU A 112 -2.83 -3.89 -4.02
C LEU A 112 -3.68 -4.66 -3.00
N PHE A 113 -4.86 -4.15 -2.65
CA PHE A 113 -5.69 -4.76 -1.60
C PHE A 113 -6.28 -6.10 -2.03
N ALA A 114 -6.75 -6.22 -3.28
CA ALA A 114 -7.27 -7.49 -3.79
C ALA A 114 -6.22 -8.60 -3.73
N GLY A 115 -5.00 -8.32 -4.20
CA GLY A 115 -3.94 -9.33 -4.18
C GLY A 115 -3.36 -9.59 -2.78
N TYR A 116 -3.29 -8.57 -1.91
CA TYR A 116 -2.85 -8.79 -0.53
C TYR A 116 -3.87 -9.59 0.29
N ALA A 117 -5.18 -9.36 0.07
CA ALA A 117 -6.24 -10.17 0.66
C ALA A 117 -6.11 -11.65 0.25
N ALA A 118 -5.90 -11.90 -1.06
CA ALA A 118 -5.67 -13.26 -1.55
C ALA A 118 -4.40 -13.89 -0.96
N ALA A 119 -3.31 -13.14 -0.80
CA ALA A 119 -2.11 -13.62 -0.13
C ALA A 119 -2.39 -14.00 1.34
N ALA A 120 -3.20 -13.18 2.04
CA ALA A 120 -3.61 -13.44 3.41
C ALA A 120 -4.41 -14.73 3.58
N ASP A 121 -5.29 -15.06 2.63
CA ASP A 121 -6.09 -16.28 2.63
C ASP A 121 -5.24 -17.56 2.52
N THR A 122 -4.12 -17.48 1.80
CA THR A 122 -3.20 -18.62 1.64
C THR A 122 -2.19 -18.77 2.79
N SER A 123 -2.22 -17.85 3.76
CA SER A 123 -1.26 -17.81 4.85
C SER A 123 -1.78 -18.51 6.12
N LEU A 124 -0.86 -18.85 7.03
CA LEU A 124 -1.23 -19.32 8.37
C LEU A 124 -1.99 -18.26 9.21
N ALA A 125 -2.03 -17.01 8.75
CA ALA A 125 -2.73 -15.91 9.40
C ALA A 125 -4.17 -15.71 8.89
N ALA A 126 -4.69 -16.60 8.03
CA ALA A 126 -6.02 -16.45 7.41
C ALA A 126 -7.16 -16.21 8.42
N GLN A 127 -7.07 -16.77 9.63
CA GLN A 127 -8.09 -16.64 10.67
C GLN A 127 -7.96 -15.39 11.54
N ARG A 128 -6.92 -14.56 11.36
CA ARG A 128 -6.68 -13.39 12.20
C ARG A 128 -7.68 -12.26 11.90
N PRO A 129 -8.07 -11.44 12.90
CA PRO A 129 -8.91 -10.26 12.68
C PRO A 129 -8.33 -9.30 11.63
N SER A 130 -7.00 -9.19 11.53
CA SER A 130 -6.34 -8.36 10.52
C SER A 130 -6.60 -8.84 9.10
N THR A 131 -6.73 -10.15 8.87
CA THR A 131 -7.11 -10.71 7.56
C THR A 131 -8.52 -10.29 7.19
N LYS A 132 -9.47 -10.41 8.12
CA LYS A 132 -10.84 -9.89 7.93
C LYS A 132 -10.81 -8.39 7.59
N ARG A 133 -9.98 -7.62 8.29
CA ARG A 133 -9.85 -6.18 8.05
C ARG A 133 -9.29 -5.86 6.66
N ILE A 134 -8.31 -6.62 6.16
CA ILE A 134 -7.79 -6.46 4.80
C ILE A 134 -8.89 -6.75 3.76
N HIS A 135 -9.71 -7.79 3.96
CA HIS A 135 -10.87 -8.08 3.10
C HIS A 135 -11.91 -6.95 3.10
N GLU A 136 -12.23 -6.39 4.26
CA GLU A 136 -13.13 -5.22 4.35
C GLU A 136 -12.59 -4.04 3.54
N ILE A 137 -11.28 -3.77 3.61
CA ILE A 137 -10.63 -2.70 2.85
C ILE A 137 -10.67 -3.02 1.35
N ALA A 138 -10.37 -4.26 0.95
CA ALA A 138 -10.46 -4.68 -0.45
C ALA A 138 -11.89 -4.48 -1.01
N GLY A 139 -12.91 -4.80 -0.22
CA GLY A 139 -14.32 -4.55 -0.57
C GLY A 139 -14.66 -3.07 -0.77
N ILE A 140 -14.04 -2.16 0.00
CA ILE A 140 -14.22 -0.70 -0.20
C ILE A 140 -13.70 -0.27 -1.58
N PHE A 141 -12.59 -0.85 -2.06
CA PHE A 141 -11.99 -0.50 -3.35
C PHE A 141 -12.52 -1.29 -4.55
N ALA A 142 -13.30 -2.36 -4.33
CA ALA A 142 -13.88 -3.17 -5.40
C ALA A 142 -15.09 -2.50 -6.10
N HIS A 143 -15.67 -1.47 -5.48
CA HIS A 143 -16.87 -0.76 -5.96
C HIS A 143 -16.55 0.68 -6.33
#